data_AF-A0A1J3E0G7-F1
#
_entry.id   AF-A0A1J3E0G7-F1
#
_cell.length_a   1.000
_cell.length_b   1.000
_cell.length_c   1.000
_cell.angle_alpha   90.00
_cell.angle_beta   90.00
_cell.angle_gamma   90.00
#
_symmetry.space_group_name_H-M   'P 1'
#
loop_
_entity.id
_entity.type
_entity.pdbx_description
1 polymer ?
#
loop_
_entity_poly.entity_id
_entity_poly.type
_entity_poly.pdbx_seq_one_letter_code
_entity_poly.pdbx_strand_id
1 'polypeptide(L)'
;YKHERECNAIIGQTREDKVVRLESLMDGVLSKDDFLDEEFASLMHEHKLLKDMYENHPEVLQTRIELKRAQEELESFKNFYGDMGEREVLLE
;
A
#
# COMPACT_ATOMS: atom_id res chain seq x y z
N TYR A 1 10.68 -1.95 -11.08
CA TYR A 1 11.82 -1.10 -11.47
C TYR A 1 11.48 0.21 -12.19
N LYS A 2 10.80 0.28 -13.35
CA LYS A 2 10.48 1.60 -13.96
C LYS A 2 9.55 2.44 -13.07
N HIS A 3 8.39 1.87 -12.73
CA HIS A 3 7.40 2.53 -11.88
C HIS A 3 7.97 2.92 -10.51
N GLU A 4 8.66 1.99 -9.85
CA GLU A 4 9.35 2.25 -8.58
C GLU A 4 10.36 3.41 -8.66
N ARG A 5 11.16 3.50 -9.74
CA ARG A 5 12.09 4.63 -9.94
C ARG A 5 11.37 5.94 -10.16
N GLU A 6 10.26 5.94 -10.91
CA GLU A 6 9.42 7.12 -11.13
C GLU A 6 8.79 7.59 -9.80
N CYS A 7 8.28 6.66 -9.00
CA CYS A 7 7.75 6.94 -7.66
C CYS A 7 8.81 7.52 -6.73
N ASN A 8 10.02 6.92 -6.70
CA ASN A 8 11.13 7.43 -5.89
C ASN A 8 11.59 8.82 -6.33
N ALA A 9 11.55 9.12 -7.63
CA ALA A 9 11.83 10.46 -8.15
C ALA A 9 10.80 11.48 -7.66
N ILE A 10 9.50 11.12 -7.68
CA ILE A 10 8.43 11.99 -7.16
C ILE A 10 8.62 12.23 -5.67
N ILE A 11 8.91 11.21 -4.87
CA ILE A 11 9.18 11.34 -3.43
C ILE A 11 10.40 12.25 -3.19
N GLY A 12 11.44 12.12 -4.01
CA GLY A 12 12.60 13.01 -3.98
C GLY A 12 12.22 14.47 -4.20
N GLN A 13 11.44 14.73 -5.25
CA GLN A 13 10.95 16.08 -5.55
C GLN A 13 10.10 16.65 -4.40
N THR A 14 9.18 15.86 -3.83
CA THR A 14 8.35 16.29 -2.71
C THR A 14 9.18 16.78 -1.51
N ARG A 15 10.35 16.17 -1.28
CA ARG A 15 11.26 16.58 -0.20
C ARG A 15 11.98 17.89 -0.53
N GLU A 16 12.40 18.10 -1.76
CA GLU A 16 12.97 19.38 -2.19
C GLU A 16 11.92 20.50 -2.11
N ASP A 17 10.70 20.24 -2.56
CA ASP A 17 9.59 21.20 -2.48
C ASP A 17 9.28 21.59 -1.03
N LYS A 18 9.36 20.63 -0.10
CA LYS A 18 9.22 20.89 1.34
C LYS A 18 10.31 21.82 1.87
N VAL A 19 11.55 21.67 1.42
CA VAL A 19 12.64 22.59 1.80
C VAL A 19 12.32 24.00 1.34
N VAL A 20 11.89 24.17 0.08
CA VAL A 20 11.52 25.48 -0.47
C VAL A 20 10.35 26.12 0.28
N ARG A 21 9.32 25.33 0.65
CA ARG A 21 8.19 25.82 1.46
C ARG A 21 8.62 26.23 2.86
N LEU A 22 9.53 25.49 3.48
CA LEU A 22 10.10 25.84 4.79
C LEU A 22 10.92 27.13 4.72
N GLU A 23 11.75 27.30 3.69
CA GLU A 23 12.49 28.54 3.43
C GLU A 23 11.53 29.73 3.26
N SER A 24 10.47 29.55 2.46
CA SER A 24 9.44 30.58 2.26
C SER A 24 8.70 30.96 3.54
N LEU A 25 8.45 30.00 4.43
CA LEU A 25 7.88 30.24 5.76
C LEU A 25 8.86 31.01 6.66
N MET A 26 10.14 30.66 6.65
CA MET A 26 11.17 31.35 7.44
C MET A 26 11.38 32.79 6.99
N ASP A 27 11.34 33.04 5.68
CA ASP A 27 11.47 34.37 5.09
C ASP A 27 10.20 35.22 5.27
N GLY A 28 9.13 34.64 5.83
CA GLY A 28 7.85 35.31 6.04
C GLY A 28 7.04 35.58 4.77
N VAL A 29 7.44 34.96 3.66
CA VAL A 29 6.74 35.02 2.36
C VAL A 29 5.48 34.16 2.39
N LEU A 30 5.56 32.99 3.04
CA LEU A 30 4.45 32.06 3.21
C LEU A 30 3.88 32.18 4.62
N SER A 31 2.55 32.24 4.74
CA SER A 31 1.91 32.23 6.06
C SER A 31 1.99 30.84 6.69
N LYS A 32 1.85 30.77 8.02
CA LYS A 32 1.82 29.48 8.72
C LYS A 32 0.64 28.61 8.26
N ASP A 33 -0.52 29.21 8.03
CA ASP A 33 -1.73 28.48 7.66
C ASP A 33 -1.60 27.92 6.23
N ASP A 34 -1.12 28.73 5.29
CA ASP A 34 -0.85 28.29 3.91
C ASP A 34 0.20 27.17 3.88
N PHE A 35 1.26 27.29 4.69
CA PHE A 35 2.26 26.23 4.83
C PHE A 35 1.65 24.92 5.32
N LEU A 36 0.77 24.97 6.33
CA LEU A 36 0.12 23.76 6.86
C LEU A 36 -0.79 23.10 5.83
N ASP A 37 -1.54 23.89 5.07
CA ASP A 37 -2.42 23.38 4.01
C ASP A 37 -1.61 22.73 2.87
N GLU A 38 -0.54 23.38 2.42
CA GLU A 38 0.35 22.84 1.40
C GLU A 38 1.09 21.58 1.86
N GLU A 39 1.60 21.57 3.10
CA GLU A 39 2.24 20.39 3.69
C GLU A 39 1.26 19.23 3.83
N PHE A 40 0.02 19.49 4.24
CA PHE A 40 -1.00 18.46 4.36
C PHE A 40 -1.36 17.86 3.00
N ALA A 41 -1.56 18.69 1.97
CA ALA A 41 -1.83 18.24 0.61
C ALA A 41 -0.67 17.40 0.05
N SER A 42 0.57 17.86 0.24
CA SER A 42 1.79 17.17 -0.14
C SER A 42 1.90 15.79 0.53
N LEU A 43 1.63 15.72 1.84
CA LEU A 43 1.69 14.47 2.59
C LEU A 43 0.61 13.48 2.15
N MET A 44 -0.60 13.96 1.89
CA MET A 44 -1.70 13.14 1.36
C MET A 44 -1.35 12.53 0.00
N HIS A 45 -0.71 13.32 -0.87
CA HIS A 45 -0.22 12.84 -2.15
C HIS A 45 0.86 11.75 -1.99
N GLU A 46 1.87 11.98 -1.14
CA GLU A 46 2.93 11.00 -0.87
C GLU A 46 2.36 9.71 -0.28
N HIS A 47 1.44 9.81 0.68
CA HIS A 47 0.76 8.65 1.27
C HIS A 47 0.03 7.82 0.21
N LYS A 48 -0.71 8.48 -0.70
CA LYS A 48 -1.40 7.78 -1.79
C LYS A 48 -0.41 7.03 -2.69
N LEU A 49 0.68 7.69 -3.07
CA LEU A 49 1.70 7.12 -3.96
C LEU A 49 2.43 5.93 -3.30
N LEU A 50 2.78 6.04 -2.03
CA LEU A 50 3.37 4.93 -1.25
C LEU A 50 2.40 3.75 -1.10
N LYS A 51 1.13 4.02 -0.85
CA LYS A 51 0.09 2.98 -0.76
C LYS A 51 -0.05 2.25 -2.09
N ASP A 52 -0.15 2.99 -3.20
CA ASP A 52 -0.26 2.40 -4.53
C ASP A 52 0.99 1.56 -4.88
N MET A 53 2.19 2.01 -4.51
CA MET A 53 3.42 1.21 -4.67
C MET A 53 3.37 -0.10 -3.88
N TYR A 54 2.95 -0.04 -2.62
CA TYR A 54 2.89 -1.21 -1.75
C TYR A 54 1.85 -2.23 -2.26
N GLU A 55 0.65 -1.76 -2.60
CA GLU A 55 -0.43 -2.63 -3.07
C GLU A 55 -0.11 -3.32 -4.39
N ASN A 56 0.70 -2.67 -5.25
CA ASN A 56 1.14 -3.22 -6.53
C ASN A 56 2.52 -3.88 -6.47
N HIS A 57 3.13 -4.02 -5.28
CA HIS A 57 4.43 -4.64 -5.16
C HIS A 57 4.37 -6.13 -5.57
N PRO A 58 5.23 -6.61 -6.49
CA PRO A 58 5.14 -7.97 -7.03
C PRO A 58 5.12 -9.06 -5.94
N GLU A 59 5.95 -8.91 -4.91
CA GLU A 59 6.02 -9.87 -3.80
C GLU A 59 4.76 -9.83 -2.94
N VAL A 60 4.15 -8.66 -2.74
CA VAL A 60 2.90 -8.51 -1.97
C VAL A 60 1.75 -9.16 -2.74
N LEU A 61 1.65 -8.89 -4.05
CA LEU A 61 0.66 -9.52 -4.92
C LEU A 61 0.82 -11.04 -4.96
N GLN A 62 2.05 -11.52 -5.12
CA GLN A 62 2.36 -12.95 -5.12
C GLN A 62 1.95 -13.60 -3.80
N THR A 63 2.33 -13.00 -2.67
CA THR A 63 1.97 -13.50 -1.34
C THR A 63 0.45 -13.55 -1.15
N ARG A 64 -0.31 -12.56 -1.65
CA ARG A 64 -1.78 -12.57 -1.60
C ARG A 64 -2.39 -13.71 -2.42
N ILE A 65 -1.81 -14.02 -3.59
CA ILE A 65 -2.26 -15.15 -4.42
C ILE A 65 -1.97 -16.49 -3.71
N GLU A 66 -0.76 -16.65 -3.19
CA GLU A 66 -0.36 -17.86 -2.46
C GLU A 66 -1.21 -18.09 -1.21
N LEU A 67 -1.48 -17.03 -0.45
CA LEU A 67 -2.36 -17.08 0.71
C LEU A 67 -3.77 -17.51 0.32
N LYS A 68 -4.32 -16.96 -0.76
CA LYS A 68 -5.67 -17.33 -1.24
C LYS A 68 -5.74 -18.81 -1.61
N ARG A 69 -4.74 -19.33 -2.32
CA ARG A 69 -4.66 -20.77 -2.67
C ARG A 69 -4.58 -21.65 -1.42
N ALA A 70 -3.74 -21.28 -0.45
CA ALA A 70 -3.63 -22.02 0.80
C ALA A 70 -4.95 -22.02 1.60
N GLN A 71 -5.71 -20.92 1.56
CA GLN A 71 -7.04 -20.85 2.16
C GLN A 71 -8.05 -21.75 1.45
N GLU A 72 -8.05 -21.77 0.12
CA GLU A 72 -8.91 -22.64 -0.69
C GLU A 72 -8.59 -24.14 -0.44
N GLU A 73 -7.31 -24.50 -0.36
CA GLU A 73 -6.89 -25.86 -0.01
C GLU A 73 -7.31 -26.25 1.41
N LEU A 74 -7.16 -25.34 2.37
CA LEU A 74 -7.59 -25.57 3.75
C LEU A 74 -9.11 -25.74 3.84
N GLU A 75 -9.88 -24.97 3.08
CA GLU A 75 -11.33 -25.09 3.02
C GLU A 75 -11.75 -26.41 2.38
N SER A 76 -11.12 -26.81 1.27
CA SER A 76 -11.35 -28.12 0.65
C SER A 76 -11.02 -29.28 1.60
N PHE A 77 -9.89 -29.20 2.31
CA PHE A 77 -9.51 -30.20 3.31
C PHE A 77 -10.54 -30.29 4.44
N LYS A 78 -11.02 -29.16 4.95
CA LYS A 78 -12.07 -29.11 5.97
C LYS A 78 -13.39 -29.68 5.46
N ASN A 79 -13.78 -29.39 4.22
CA ASN A 79 -15.01 -29.91 3.63
C ASN A 79 -14.94 -31.43 3.44
N PHE A 80 -13.77 -31.97 3.10
CA PHE A 80 -13.58 -33.40 2.90
C PHE A 80 -13.45 -34.19 4.21
N TYR A 81 -12.62 -33.70 5.15
CA TYR A 81 -12.27 -34.40 6.40
C TYR A 81 -13.00 -33.92 7.66
N GLY A 82 -13.76 -32.82 7.60
CA GLY A 82 -14.53 -32.32 8.75
C GLY A 82 -15.66 -33.27 9.16
N ASP A 83 -16.19 -33.09 10.36
CA ASP A 83 -17.36 -33.84 10.84
C ASP A 83 -18.55 -33.63 9.89
N MET A 84 -19.20 -34.72 9.45
CA MET A 84 -20.17 -34.75 8.35
C MET A 84 -19.63 -34.29 6.98
N GLY A 85 -18.32 -34.41 6.76
CA GLY A 85 -17.65 -34.10 5.50
C GLY A 85 -17.91 -35.13 4.40
N GLU A 86 -17.49 -34.81 3.18
CA GLU A 86 -17.70 -35.65 1.99
C GLU A 86 -17.20 -37.09 2.19
N ARG A 87 -16.14 -37.28 2.98
CA ARG A 87 -15.60 -38.61 3.30
C ARG A 87 -16.60 -39.48 4.07
N GLU A 88 -17.37 -38.93 4.99
CA GLU A 88 -18.34 -39.71 5.77
C GLU A 88 -19.52 -40.12 4.89
N VAL A 89 -19.99 -39.23 4.02
CA VAL A 89 -21.03 -39.52 3.02
C VAL A 89 -20.58 -40.59 2.02
N LEU A 90 -19.32 -40.56 1.57
CA LEU A 90 -18.79 -41.55 0.62
C LEU A 90 -18.53 -42.95 1.24
N LEU A 91 -18.54 -43.06 2.57
CA LEU A 91 -18.33 -44.31 3.30
C LEU A 91 -19.64 -44.99 3.76
N GLU A 92 -20.80 -44.37 3.54
CA GLU A 92 -22.15 -44.96 3.68
C GLU A 92 -22.59 -45.71 2.40
#